data_AF-A0A959Y558-F1
#
_entry.id   AF-A0A959Y558-F1
#
_cell.length_a   1.000
_cell.length_b   1.000
_cell.length_c   1.000
_cell.angle_alpha   90.00
_cell.angle_beta   90.00
_cell.angle_gamma   90.00
#
_symmetry.space_group_name_H-M   'P 1'
#
loop_
_entity.id
_entity.type
_entity.pdbx_description
1 polymer ?
#
loop_
_entity_poly.entity_id
_entity_poly.type
_entity_poly.pdbx_seq_one_letter_code
_entity_poly.pdbx_strand_id
1 'polypeptide(L)'
;QAALIWHVKAIGTDGHFLDLKVRDPDGTLHSVKALYEDGNDQLMDVKAFVNGQRLDVKVLESNDELLPVKAIGADGQVHDIKALMADGTVLDVKAVARDGAILHIKAIAPDGKQLGVKAIGPGGQLRDVKGLKFREGTELTLHGVPVLAHIKALPQVY
;
A
#
# COMPACT_ATOMS: atom_id res chain seq x y z
N GLN A 1 -6.30 7.01 22.22
CA GLN A 1 -5.36 8.09 21.80
C GLN A 1 -5.63 8.37 20.32
N ALA A 2 -5.44 9.60 19.82
CA ALA A 2 -5.62 9.84 18.38
C ALA A 2 -4.48 9.18 17.59
N ALA A 3 -4.79 8.44 16.53
CA ALA A 3 -3.80 7.80 15.67
C ALA A 3 -2.84 8.84 15.07
N LEU A 4 -1.54 8.59 15.15
CA LEU A 4 -0.56 9.41 14.44
C LEU A 4 -0.45 8.88 13.01
N ILE A 5 -0.66 9.76 12.03
CA ILE A 5 -0.76 9.39 10.63
C ILE A 5 0.61 9.48 9.96
N TRP A 6 1.10 8.36 9.42
CA TRP A 6 2.35 8.30 8.66
C TRP A 6 2.04 8.38 7.16
N HIS A 7 2.84 9.13 6.42
CA HIS A 7 2.72 9.19 4.95
C HIS A 7 3.18 7.89 4.33
N VAL A 8 2.44 7.34 3.38
CA VAL A 8 2.92 6.23 2.54
C VAL A 8 3.36 6.80 1.20
N LYS A 9 4.61 6.54 0.83
CA LYS A 9 5.23 7.08 -0.38
C LYS A 9 6.11 6.04 -1.08
N ALA A 10 6.19 6.12 -2.39
CA ALA A 10 7.24 5.43 -3.14
C ALA A 10 8.49 6.32 -3.20
N ILE A 11 9.66 5.71 -3.29
CA ILE A 11 10.95 6.41 -3.32
C ILE A 11 11.54 6.24 -4.72
N GLY A 12 11.59 7.35 -5.46
CA GLY A 12 12.23 7.46 -6.75
C GLY A 12 13.72 7.13 -6.67
N THR A 13 14.30 6.70 -7.78
CA THR A 13 15.74 6.40 -7.86
C THR A 13 16.62 7.64 -7.69
N ASP A 14 16.05 8.82 -7.88
CA ASP A 14 16.62 10.14 -7.63
C ASP A 14 16.45 10.62 -6.18
N GLY A 15 15.82 9.81 -5.31
CA GLY A 15 15.54 10.14 -3.92
C GLY A 15 14.28 10.98 -3.71
N HIS A 16 13.52 11.29 -4.77
CA HIS A 16 12.24 12.00 -4.62
C HIS A 16 11.15 11.08 -4.11
N PHE A 17 10.21 11.65 -3.33
CA PHE A 17 9.08 10.89 -2.82
C PHE A 17 7.84 11.06 -3.69
N LEU A 18 7.25 9.95 -4.09
CA LEU A 18 6.01 9.89 -4.85
C LEU A 18 4.86 9.55 -3.91
N ASP A 19 3.81 10.35 -3.94
CA ASP A 19 2.64 10.15 -3.10
C ASP A 19 1.85 8.90 -3.55
N LEU A 20 1.53 8.00 -2.62
CA LEU A 20 0.55 6.94 -2.88
C LEU A 20 -0.86 7.45 -2.61
N LYS A 21 -1.73 7.32 -3.60
CA LYS A 21 -3.11 7.75 -3.55
C LYS A 21 -4.04 6.67 -4.05
N VAL A 22 -5.24 6.65 -3.51
CA VAL A 22 -6.37 6.09 -4.26
C VAL A 22 -6.79 7.11 -5.30
N ARG A 23 -7.00 6.67 -6.54
CA ARG A 23 -7.51 7.52 -7.62
C ARG A 23 -8.88 7.00 -8.06
N ASP A 24 -9.91 7.79 -7.84
CA ASP A 24 -11.25 7.48 -8.32
C ASP A 24 -11.36 7.71 -9.84
N PRO A 25 -12.35 7.10 -10.51
CA PRO A 25 -12.55 7.25 -11.96
C PRO A 25 -12.73 8.71 -12.42
N ASP A 26 -13.25 9.58 -11.57
CA ASP A 26 -13.41 11.02 -11.82
C ASP A 26 -12.09 11.82 -11.69
N GLY A 27 -11.01 11.15 -11.28
CA GLY A 27 -9.69 11.76 -11.06
C GLY A 27 -9.45 12.26 -9.63
N THR A 28 -10.43 12.16 -8.72
CA THR A 28 -10.27 12.55 -7.33
C THR A 28 -9.20 11.69 -6.65
N LEU A 29 -8.32 12.34 -5.88
CA LEU A 29 -7.19 11.71 -5.20
C LEU A 29 -7.42 11.65 -3.69
N HIS A 30 -7.31 10.44 -3.15
CA HIS A 30 -7.52 10.15 -1.74
C HIS A 30 -6.24 9.64 -1.11
N SER A 31 -6.02 9.94 0.17
CA SER A 31 -4.74 9.65 0.81
C SER A 31 -4.60 8.19 1.24
N VAL A 32 -3.41 7.61 1.04
CA VAL A 32 -3.03 6.32 1.64
C VAL A 32 -2.02 6.57 2.75
N LYS A 33 -2.27 6.02 3.95
CA LYS A 33 -1.48 6.29 5.16
C LYS A 33 -1.24 5.01 5.95
N ALA A 34 -0.19 5.01 6.75
CA ALA A 34 0.01 4.02 7.79
C ALA A 34 -0.41 4.61 9.15
N LEU A 35 -1.04 3.78 9.99
CA LEU A 35 -1.60 4.20 11.27
C LEU A 35 -0.66 3.78 12.40
N TYR A 36 -0.13 4.75 13.13
CA TYR A 36 0.57 4.51 14.39
C TYR A 36 -0.43 4.69 15.51
N GLU A 37 -0.86 3.55 16.06
CA GLU A 37 -1.90 3.45 17.08
C GLU A 37 -1.32 2.73 18.30
N ASP A 38 -1.65 3.21 19.49
CA ASP A 38 -1.33 2.59 20.78
C ASP A 38 0.16 2.23 20.98
N GLY A 39 1.05 3.03 20.43
CA GLY A 39 2.50 2.83 20.54
C GLY A 39 3.08 1.79 19.58
N ASN A 40 2.26 1.13 18.75
CA ASN A 40 2.70 0.08 17.84
C ASN A 40 3.28 0.66 16.54
N ASP A 41 4.61 0.60 16.41
CA ASP A 41 5.35 0.85 15.17
C ASP A 41 5.96 -0.43 14.55
N GLN A 42 5.62 -1.59 15.09
CA GLN A 42 6.15 -2.89 14.67
C GLN A 42 5.31 -3.47 13.53
N LEU A 43 4.00 -3.28 13.59
CA LEU A 43 3.07 -3.76 12.58
C LEU A 43 1.89 -2.80 12.44
N MET A 44 2.05 -1.80 11.59
CA MET A 44 1.10 -0.72 11.38
C MET A 44 0.15 -1.05 10.23
N ASP A 45 -1.13 -0.76 10.42
CA ASP A 45 -2.12 -0.86 9.34
C ASP A 45 -1.89 0.21 8.28
N VAL A 46 -2.01 -0.18 7.01
CA VAL A 46 -2.08 0.76 5.88
C VAL A 46 -3.53 0.86 5.43
N LYS A 47 -4.04 2.09 5.41
CA LYS A 47 -5.43 2.40 5.06
C LYS A 47 -5.50 3.50 4.01
N ALA A 48 -6.51 3.43 3.15
CA ALA A 48 -6.89 4.54 2.28
C ALA A 48 -8.01 5.35 2.94
N PHE A 49 -7.98 6.67 2.78
CA PHE A 49 -8.95 7.60 3.35
C PHE A 49 -9.79 8.19 2.22
N VAL A 50 -10.90 7.53 1.90
CA VAL A 50 -11.76 7.83 0.75
C VAL A 50 -13.09 8.35 1.28
N ASN A 51 -13.49 9.57 0.91
CA ASN A 51 -14.79 10.15 1.27
C ASN A 51 -15.15 10.06 2.77
N GLY A 52 -14.16 10.28 3.64
CA GLY A 52 -14.33 10.22 5.11
C GLY A 52 -14.28 8.80 5.70
N GLN A 53 -14.18 7.76 4.87
CA GLN A 53 -14.06 6.37 5.30
C GLN A 53 -12.61 5.89 5.27
N ARG A 54 -12.29 4.92 6.14
CA ARG A 54 -11.00 4.22 6.15
C ARG A 54 -11.16 2.86 5.47
N LEU A 55 -10.57 2.72 4.29
CA LEU A 55 -10.61 1.49 3.51
C LEU A 55 -9.37 0.63 3.77
N ASP A 56 -9.59 -0.68 3.74
CA ASP A 56 -8.53 -1.67 3.91
C ASP A 56 -7.66 -1.78 2.66
N VAL A 57 -6.34 -1.65 2.82
CA VAL A 57 -5.39 -1.84 1.71
C VAL A 57 -4.82 -3.25 1.76
N LYS A 58 -4.95 -4.00 0.66
CA LYS A 58 -4.62 -5.43 0.58
C LYS A 58 -3.94 -5.79 -0.74
N VAL A 59 -3.26 -6.94 -0.76
CA VAL A 59 -2.92 -7.65 -2.01
C VAL A 59 -4.10 -8.55 -2.34
N LEU A 60 -4.66 -8.43 -3.55
CA LEU A 60 -5.76 -9.30 -3.97
C LEU A 60 -5.24 -10.57 -4.62
N GLU A 61 -6.05 -11.62 -4.60
CA GLU A 61 -5.80 -12.77 -5.48
C GLU A 61 -5.95 -12.35 -6.94
N SER A 62 -5.04 -12.83 -7.78
CA SER A 62 -5.04 -12.55 -9.21
C SER A 62 -4.22 -13.62 -9.94
N ASN A 63 -4.50 -13.78 -11.25
CA ASN A 63 -3.67 -14.55 -12.18
C ASN A 63 -2.62 -13.67 -12.89
N ASP A 64 -2.55 -12.38 -12.57
CA ASP A 64 -1.55 -11.46 -13.11
C ASP A 64 -0.14 -11.85 -12.66
N GLU A 65 0.85 -11.57 -13.49
CA GLU A 65 2.27 -11.72 -13.15
C GLU A 65 2.64 -10.89 -11.91
N LEU A 66 2.16 -9.65 -11.85
CA LEU A 66 2.35 -8.75 -10.71
C LEU A 66 1.02 -8.56 -9.97
N LEU A 67 1.01 -8.96 -8.70
CA LEU A 67 -0.21 -9.02 -7.92
C LEU A 67 -0.74 -7.62 -7.56
N PRO A 68 -2.05 -7.38 -7.68
CA PRO A 68 -2.65 -6.07 -7.47
C PRO A 68 -2.64 -5.67 -5.99
N VAL A 69 -2.23 -4.42 -5.72
CA VAL A 69 -2.42 -3.77 -4.42
C VAL A 69 -3.56 -2.77 -4.54
N LYS A 70 -4.61 -2.94 -3.75
CA LYS A 70 -5.86 -2.17 -3.88
C LYS A 70 -6.42 -1.79 -2.52
N ALA A 71 -7.27 -0.76 -2.49
CA ALA A 71 -8.14 -0.47 -1.37
C ALA A 71 -9.51 -1.14 -1.58
N ILE A 72 -10.13 -1.62 -0.50
CA ILE A 72 -11.43 -2.31 -0.54
C ILE A 72 -12.45 -1.54 0.29
N GLY A 73 -13.54 -1.14 -0.36
CA GLY A 73 -14.73 -0.53 0.23
C GLY A 73 -15.57 -1.50 1.04
N ALA A 74 -16.37 -0.98 1.97
CA ALA A 74 -17.29 -1.80 2.78
C ALA A 74 -18.40 -2.49 1.94
N ASP A 75 -18.65 -1.97 0.75
CA ASP A 75 -19.55 -2.51 -0.28
C ASP A 75 -18.85 -3.52 -1.21
N GLY A 76 -17.56 -3.80 -1.01
CA GLY A 76 -16.75 -4.66 -1.88
C GLY A 76 -16.18 -3.95 -3.10
N GLN A 77 -16.40 -2.64 -3.27
CA GLN A 77 -15.79 -1.88 -4.36
C GLN A 77 -14.26 -1.87 -4.19
N VAL A 78 -13.55 -2.12 -5.28
CA VAL A 78 -12.09 -2.14 -5.31
C VAL A 78 -11.60 -0.84 -5.94
N HIS A 79 -10.70 -0.15 -5.23
CA HIS A 79 -10.10 1.10 -5.69
C HIS A 79 -8.62 0.94 -6.00
N ASP A 80 -8.22 1.59 -7.08
CA ASP A 80 -6.84 1.62 -7.56
C ASP A 80 -5.95 2.46 -6.65
N ILE A 81 -4.84 1.87 -6.21
CA ILE A 81 -3.76 2.60 -5.56
C ILE A 81 -2.64 2.85 -6.57
N LYS A 82 -2.25 4.12 -6.70
CA LYS A 82 -1.23 4.58 -7.63
C LYS A 82 -0.20 5.43 -6.91
N ALA A 83 1.04 5.42 -7.40
CA ALA A 83 2.03 6.41 -7.02
C ALA A 83 2.05 7.54 -8.05
N LEU A 84 2.15 8.78 -7.59
CA LEU A 84 2.09 9.96 -8.46
C LEU A 84 3.44 10.69 -8.48
N MET A 85 3.96 10.91 -9.68
CA MET A 85 5.11 11.77 -9.92
C MET A 85 4.70 13.24 -9.97
N ALA A 86 5.66 14.14 -9.77
CA ALA A 86 5.43 15.58 -9.78
C ALA A 86 4.95 16.12 -11.13
N ASP A 87 5.29 15.46 -12.23
CA ASP A 87 4.89 15.79 -13.60
C ASP A 87 3.49 15.24 -13.98
N GLY A 88 2.81 14.56 -13.06
CA GLY A 88 1.50 13.95 -13.27
C GLY A 88 1.55 12.50 -13.77
N THR A 89 2.74 11.93 -14.00
CA THR A 89 2.88 10.51 -14.35
C THR A 89 2.35 9.62 -13.22
N VAL A 90 1.59 8.60 -13.61
CA VAL A 90 0.90 7.68 -12.69
C VAL A 90 1.54 6.30 -12.78
N LEU A 91 1.96 5.77 -11.64
CA LEU A 91 2.61 4.47 -11.56
C LEU A 91 1.69 3.45 -10.88
N ASP A 92 1.69 2.23 -11.40
CA ASP A 92 1.06 1.10 -10.72
C ASP A 92 1.81 0.73 -9.45
N VAL A 93 1.07 0.37 -8.41
CA VAL A 93 1.60 -0.21 -7.17
C VAL A 93 1.22 -1.69 -7.13
N LYS A 94 2.23 -2.56 -7.05
CA LYS A 94 2.08 -4.02 -7.17
C LYS A 94 2.92 -4.77 -6.15
N ALA A 95 2.53 -6.00 -5.87
CA ALA A 95 3.42 -6.98 -5.25
C ALA A 95 4.23 -7.65 -6.36
N VAL A 96 5.57 -7.61 -6.25
CA VAL A 96 6.47 -7.99 -7.36
C VAL A 96 7.36 -9.20 -7.07
N ALA A 97 7.50 -9.58 -5.81
CA ALA A 97 8.32 -10.69 -5.38
C ALA A 97 7.80 -11.22 -4.04
N ARG A 98 8.13 -12.48 -3.73
CA ARG A 98 7.72 -13.15 -2.51
C ARG A 98 8.90 -13.88 -1.87
N ASP A 99 9.16 -13.54 -0.61
CA ASP A 99 10.15 -14.17 0.25
C ASP A 99 9.42 -14.79 1.46
N GLY A 100 9.09 -16.08 1.34
CA GLY A 100 8.30 -16.80 2.34
C GLY A 100 6.91 -16.19 2.54
N ALA A 101 6.67 -15.63 3.72
CA ALA A 101 5.41 -14.96 4.08
C ALA A 101 5.34 -13.48 3.64
N ILE A 102 6.45 -12.91 3.16
CA ILE A 102 6.57 -11.49 2.83
C ILE A 102 6.42 -11.29 1.33
N LEU A 103 5.62 -10.31 0.92
CA LEU A 103 5.55 -9.82 -0.45
C LEU A 103 6.13 -8.41 -0.54
N HIS A 104 6.97 -8.20 -1.57
CA HIS A 104 7.62 -6.93 -1.82
C HIS A 104 6.67 -6.01 -2.60
N ILE A 105 6.31 -4.88 -1.99
CA ILE A 105 5.43 -3.89 -2.61
C ILE A 105 6.28 -2.80 -3.26
N LYS A 106 6.04 -2.56 -4.55
CA LYS A 106 6.78 -1.60 -5.36
C LYS A 106 5.83 -0.77 -6.20
N ALA A 107 6.22 0.48 -6.46
CA ALA A 107 5.67 1.22 -7.59
C ALA A 107 6.49 0.92 -8.84
N ILE A 108 5.83 0.76 -9.98
CA ILE A 108 6.47 0.35 -11.24
C ILE A 108 6.57 1.57 -12.16
N ALA A 109 7.78 2.03 -12.43
CA ALA A 109 8.04 3.12 -13.36
C ALA A 109 7.79 2.68 -14.82
N PRO A 110 7.57 3.62 -15.76
CA PRO A 110 7.30 3.28 -17.16
C PRO A 110 8.43 2.50 -17.84
N ASP A 111 9.67 2.66 -17.37
CA ASP A 111 10.85 1.93 -17.84
C ASP A 111 11.05 0.56 -17.15
N GLY A 112 10.08 0.13 -16.33
CA GLY A 112 10.10 -1.13 -15.59
C GLY A 112 10.86 -1.08 -14.26
N LYS A 113 11.48 0.05 -13.90
CA LYS A 113 12.16 0.17 -12.59
C LYS A 113 11.18 0.04 -11.43
N GLN A 114 11.61 -0.65 -10.39
CA GLN A 114 10.81 -0.92 -9.19
C GLN A 114 11.21 0.01 -8.05
N LEU A 115 10.28 0.89 -7.65
CA LEU A 115 10.49 1.88 -6.60
C LEU A 115 10.00 1.34 -5.25
N GLY A 116 10.82 1.47 -4.21
CA GLY A 116 10.46 1.00 -2.87
C GLY A 116 9.32 1.82 -2.27
N VAL A 117 8.35 1.17 -1.62
CA VAL A 117 7.27 1.84 -0.89
C VAL A 117 7.57 1.84 0.61
N LYS A 118 7.49 3.03 1.23
CA LYS A 118 7.75 3.22 2.66
C LYS A 118 6.65 4.04 3.33
N ALA A 119 6.42 3.75 4.60
CA ALA A 119 5.73 4.66 5.50
C ALA A 119 6.75 5.58 6.19
N ILE A 120 6.41 6.86 6.31
CA ILE A 120 7.27 7.93 6.78
C ILE A 120 6.57 8.64 7.94
N GLY A 121 7.18 8.54 9.12
CA GLY A 121 6.69 9.17 10.34
C GLY A 121 6.97 10.67 10.38
N PRO A 122 6.30 11.43 11.26
CA PRO A 122 6.51 12.87 11.41
C PRO A 122 7.95 13.26 11.79
N GLY A 123 8.68 12.37 12.47
CA GLY A 123 10.10 12.55 12.78
C GLY A 123 11.05 12.01 11.71
N GLY A 124 10.55 11.66 10.53
CA GLY A 124 11.35 11.10 9.42
C GLY A 124 11.65 9.61 9.53
N GLN A 125 11.07 8.91 10.51
CA GLN A 125 11.26 7.47 10.66
C GLN A 125 10.72 6.73 9.44
N LEU A 126 11.45 5.69 9.00
CA LEU A 126 11.05 4.88 7.86
C LEU A 126 10.58 3.49 8.31
N ARG A 127 9.49 3.04 7.71
CA ARG A 127 8.98 1.67 7.80
C ARG A 127 8.79 1.14 6.38
N ASP A 128 9.16 -0.10 6.17
CA ASP A 128 8.91 -0.77 4.90
C ASP A 128 7.43 -1.11 4.78
N VAL A 129 6.84 -0.89 3.61
CA VAL A 129 5.47 -1.35 3.31
C VAL A 129 5.55 -2.67 2.57
N LYS A 130 5.00 -3.73 3.17
CA LYS A 130 5.05 -5.09 2.64
C LYS A 130 3.67 -5.74 2.65
N GLY A 131 3.50 -6.75 1.81
CA GLY A 131 2.43 -7.72 1.96
C GLY A 131 2.82 -8.80 2.95
N LEU A 132 1.94 -9.20 3.86
CA LEU A 132 2.12 -10.31 4.78
C LEU A 132 1.05 -11.36 4.54
N LYS A 133 1.51 -12.57 4.24
CA LYS A 133 0.70 -13.76 3.95
C LYS A 133 0.96 -14.82 5.01
N PHE A 134 -0.07 -15.23 5.73
CA PHE A 134 0.06 -16.18 6.83
C PHE A 134 -0.51 -17.55 6.48
N ARG A 135 -1.38 -17.64 5.49
CA ARG A 135 -2.08 -18.88 5.12
C ARG A 135 -1.81 -19.29 3.69
N GLU A 136 -1.91 -20.58 3.43
CA GLU A 136 -1.98 -21.11 2.06
C GLU A 136 -3.32 -20.76 1.41
N GLY A 137 -3.34 -20.62 0.08
CA GLY A 137 -4.53 -20.21 -0.66
C GLY A 137 -4.99 -18.79 -0.33
N THR A 138 -6.29 -18.58 -0.20
CA THR A 138 -6.87 -17.28 0.17
C THR A 138 -6.60 -16.94 1.62
N GLU A 139 -6.09 -15.73 1.88
CA GLU A 139 -5.84 -15.25 3.25
C GLU A 139 -7.17 -15.02 3.98
N LEU A 140 -8.08 -14.31 3.31
CA LEU A 140 -9.46 -14.07 3.72
C LEU A 140 -10.29 -13.51 2.56
N THR A 141 -11.61 -13.51 2.71
CA THR A 141 -12.53 -12.79 1.81
C THR A 141 -13.05 -11.54 2.52
N LEU A 142 -12.71 -10.35 2.02
CA LEU A 142 -13.08 -9.07 2.62
C LEU A 142 -14.19 -8.42 1.78
N HIS A 143 -15.39 -8.27 2.35
CA HIS A 143 -16.54 -7.68 1.63
C HIS A 143 -16.79 -8.34 0.26
N GLY A 144 -16.61 -9.67 0.17
CA GLY A 144 -16.75 -10.43 -1.08
C GLY A 144 -15.51 -10.46 -1.98
N VAL A 145 -14.43 -9.73 -1.64
CA VAL A 145 -13.19 -9.69 -2.41
C VAL A 145 -12.15 -10.67 -1.84
N PRO A 146 -11.63 -11.62 -2.64
CA PRO A 146 -10.59 -12.54 -2.20
C PRO A 146 -9.25 -11.82 -2.03
N VAL A 147 -8.70 -11.90 -0.82
CA VAL A 147 -7.44 -11.26 -0.43
C VAL A 147 -6.36 -12.32 -0.29
N LEU A 148 -5.21 -12.06 -0.91
CA LEU A 148 -4.04 -12.93 -0.86
C LEU A 148 -3.12 -12.62 0.33
N ALA A 149 -3.02 -11.34 0.72
CA ALA A 149 -2.15 -10.87 1.79
C ALA A 149 -2.58 -9.51 2.36
N HIS A 150 -2.21 -9.26 3.61
CA HIS A 150 -2.40 -7.98 4.28
C HIS A 150 -1.30 -6.99 3.89
N ILE A 151 -1.60 -5.72 3.65
CA ILE A 151 -0.56 -4.67 3.56
C ILE A 151 -0.31 -4.06 4.93
N LYS A 152 0.96 -4.04 5.34
CA LYS A 152 1.41 -3.51 6.64
C LYS A 152 2.67 -2.68 6.46
N ALA A 153 2.85 -1.69 7.34
CA ALA A 153 4.13 -1.01 7.51
C ALA A 153 4.87 -1.58 8.73
N LEU A 154 6.15 -1.91 8.59
CA LEU A 154 6.96 -2.59 9.60
C LEU A 154 8.41 -2.07 9.61
N PRO A 155 9.17 -2.26 10.70
CA PRO A 155 10.59 -1.92 10.76
C PRO A 155 11.38 -2.49 9.59
N GLN A 156 12.40 -1.75 9.14
CA GLN A 156 13.33 -2.28 8.15
C GLN A 156 14.13 -3.40 8.80
N VAL A 157 14.15 -4.56 8.14
CA VAL A 157 15.04 -5.66 8.48
C VAL A 157 16.18 -5.60 7.47
N TYR A 158 17.40 -5.42 7.96
CA TYR A 158 18.63 -5.38 7.18
C TYR A 158 19.19 -6.78 6.96
#